data_AF-A0A2N2X135-F1
#
_entry.id   AF-A0A2N2X135-F1
#
_cell.length_a   1.000
_cell.length_b   1.000
_cell.length_c   1.000
_cell.angle_alpha   90.00
_cell.angle_beta   90.00
_cell.angle_gamma   90.00
#
_symmetry.space_group_name_H-M   'P 1'
#
loop_
_entity.id
_entity.type
_entity.pdbx_description
1 polymer ?
#
loop_
_entity_poly.entity_id
_entity_poly.type
_entity_poly.pdbx_seq_one_letter_code
_entity_poly.pdbx_strand_id
1 'polypeptide(L)'
;MKSIVIQIKTPAIFLFFLFFLMGCQQNEQPTLYLIGDSTMAYKEKLYLPERGWGQALPTYFNEELLIENHAKNGRSTRSFIYQGRWDSIYNQLQPGDFVLIQFGHNDGSIQKTERYATPEEYQYNLKKFINETRAKKAIPVLCTPIVRRKFDEEGKYMESHGEYPNLVRQVAKQANVPVLEMHLKSRYLLEKLGSEESKALYLHIPQQTIDSLPDGLTDNTHFSELGAHSMAKIAVDEIREKVPQLAKFLK
;
A
#
# COMPACT_ATOMS: atom_id res chain seq x y z
N MET A 1 66.65 68.66 -8.31
CA MET A 1 66.44 67.46 -7.48
C MET A 1 65.15 66.79 -7.95
N LYS A 2 65.24 65.58 -8.51
CA LYS A 2 64.11 64.80 -9.02
C LYS A 2 63.51 64.03 -7.83
N SER A 3 62.24 64.27 -7.48
CA SER A 3 61.53 63.46 -6.50
C SER A 3 60.75 62.37 -7.21
N ILE A 4 61.00 61.13 -6.78
CA ILE A 4 60.54 59.88 -7.35
C ILE A 4 59.07 59.63 -6.98
N VAL A 5 58.28 59.25 -7.98
CA VAL A 5 56.90 58.75 -7.86
C VAL A 5 56.95 57.29 -7.42
N ILE A 6 56.14 56.92 -6.42
CA ILE A 6 55.78 55.51 -6.15
C ILE A 6 54.26 55.39 -6.21
N GLN A 7 53.76 54.95 -7.36
CA GLN A 7 52.39 54.44 -7.51
C GLN A 7 52.36 52.98 -7.07
N ILE A 8 51.67 52.68 -5.98
CA ILE A 8 51.39 51.31 -5.56
C ILE A 8 50.16 50.84 -6.34
N LYS A 9 50.36 49.91 -7.27
CA LYS A 9 49.27 49.16 -7.92
C LYS A 9 48.97 47.92 -7.10
N THR A 10 47.86 47.90 -6.38
CA THR A 10 47.27 46.67 -5.82
C THR A 10 46.70 45.81 -6.95
N PRO A 11 47.05 44.52 -7.07
CA PRO A 11 46.36 43.64 -8.00
C PRO A 11 45.05 43.16 -7.35
N ALA A 12 43.93 43.39 -8.03
CA ALA A 12 42.65 42.80 -7.67
C ALA A 12 42.69 41.30 -7.96
N ILE A 13 42.70 40.48 -6.91
CA ILE A 13 42.56 39.02 -7.00
C ILE A 13 41.08 38.73 -7.23
N PHE A 14 40.72 38.41 -8.48
CA PHE A 14 39.41 37.87 -8.83
C PHE A 14 39.34 36.41 -8.39
N LEU A 15 38.67 36.15 -7.25
CA LEU A 15 38.43 34.80 -6.77
C LEU A 15 37.21 34.22 -7.50
N PHE A 16 37.46 33.40 -8.53
CA PHE A 16 36.41 32.64 -9.22
C PHE A 16 35.98 31.48 -8.30
N PHE A 17 34.87 31.64 -7.58
CA PHE A 17 34.21 30.54 -6.88
C PHE A 17 33.49 29.66 -7.90
N LEU A 18 34.15 28.60 -8.37
CA LEU A 18 33.49 27.53 -9.12
C LEU A 18 32.67 26.69 -8.11
N PHE A 19 31.38 26.97 -8.00
CA PHE A 19 30.43 26.08 -7.33
C PHE A 19 30.23 24.83 -8.20
N PHE A 20 31.06 23.82 -8.00
CA PHE A 20 30.77 22.47 -8.49
C PHE A 20 29.66 21.89 -7.61
N LEU A 21 28.40 22.11 -7.99
CA LEU A 21 27.29 21.29 -7.51
C LEU A 21 27.41 19.92 -8.19
N MET A 22 28.36 19.11 -7.72
CA MET A 22 28.28 17.66 -7.89
C MET A 22 27.10 17.21 -7.02
N GLY A 23 25.90 17.31 -7.59
CA GLY A 23 24.78 16.53 -7.09
C GLY A 23 25.20 15.07 -7.20
N CYS A 24 25.43 14.43 -6.05
CA CYS A 24 25.34 12.99 -5.98
C CYS A 24 23.91 12.64 -6.36
N GLN A 25 23.66 12.38 -7.64
CA GLN A 25 22.45 11.73 -8.08
C GLN A 25 22.60 10.28 -7.62
N GLN A 26 22.23 10.02 -6.36
CA GLN A 26 21.95 8.67 -5.93
C GLN A 26 20.73 8.23 -6.75
N ASN A 27 21.00 7.55 -7.86
CA ASN A 27 20.01 6.74 -8.55
C ASN A 27 19.76 5.51 -7.67
N GLU A 28 19.20 5.74 -6.48
CA GLU A 28 18.66 4.67 -5.66
C GLU A 28 17.36 4.21 -6.32
N GLN A 29 17.29 2.90 -6.50
CA GLN A 29 16.13 2.21 -7.01
C GLN A 29 14.92 2.55 -6.12
N PRO A 30 13.81 3.11 -6.67
CA PRO A 30 12.67 3.46 -5.83
C PRO A 30 12.05 2.23 -5.20
N THR A 31 11.49 2.41 -4.01
CA THR A 31 10.82 1.36 -3.26
C THR A 31 9.31 1.59 -3.22
N LEU A 32 8.55 0.54 -3.50
CA LEU A 32 7.13 0.44 -3.29
C LEU A 32 6.85 -0.21 -1.93
N TYR A 33 6.46 0.59 -0.96
CA TYR A 33 6.03 0.14 0.35
C TYR A 33 4.55 -0.22 0.33
N LEU A 34 4.21 -1.43 0.79
CA LEU A 34 2.82 -1.87 0.96
C LEU A 34 2.47 -1.83 2.44
N ILE A 35 1.47 -1.03 2.81
CA ILE A 35 0.94 -1.00 4.18
C ILE A 35 -0.54 -1.39 4.20
N GLY A 36 -0.88 -2.29 5.12
CA GLY A 36 -2.22 -2.83 5.20
C GLY A 36 -2.41 -3.93 6.23
N ASP A 37 -3.49 -4.68 6.02
CA ASP A 37 -3.96 -5.75 6.92
C ASP A 37 -3.59 -7.16 6.42
N SER A 38 -4.27 -8.19 6.95
CA SER A 38 -4.03 -9.58 6.54
C SER A 38 -4.25 -9.80 5.05
N THR A 39 -5.20 -9.13 4.41
CA THR A 39 -5.48 -9.37 2.99
C THR A 39 -4.29 -9.04 2.09
N MET A 40 -3.36 -8.19 2.55
CA MET A 40 -2.14 -7.78 1.82
C MET A 40 -0.87 -8.46 2.34
N ALA A 41 -0.80 -8.80 3.63
CA ALA A 41 0.42 -9.23 4.33
C ALA A 41 1.06 -10.53 3.84
N TYR A 42 2.38 -10.66 4.05
CA TYR A 42 3.04 -11.97 4.11
C TYR A 42 2.43 -12.86 5.20
N LYS A 43 2.42 -14.18 4.97
CA LYS A 43 1.91 -15.17 5.92
C LYS A 43 3.00 -15.92 6.63
N GLU A 44 2.86 -15.98 7.95
CA GLU A 44 3.66 -16.85 8.80
C GLU A 44 3.23 -18.31 8.56
N LYS A 45 4.14 -19.26 8.83
CA LYS A 45 3.95 -20.69 8.57
C LYS A 45 2.63 -21.23 9.15
N LEU A 46 2.20 -20.72 10.31
CA LEU A 46 0.98 -21.17 10.99
C LEU A 46 -0.31 -20.80 10.24
N TYR A 47 -0.27 -19.80 9.36
CA TYR A 47 -1.42 -19.38 8.56
C TYR A 47 -1.44 -20.03 7.17
N LEU A 48 -0.44 -20.84 6.80
CA LEU A 48 -0.45 -21.50 5.50
C LEU A 48 -1.65 -22.47 5.41
N PRO A 49 -2.33 -22.54 4.25
CA PRO A 49 -1.92 -22.03 2.94
C PRO A 49 -2.41 -20.61 2.60
N GLU A 50 -2.83 -19.80 3.57
CA GLU A 50 -3.21 -18.39 3.35
C GLU A 50 -2.17 -17.62 2.51
N ARG A 51 -2.66 -16.66 1.72
CA ARG A 51 -1.83 -15.68 1.00
C ARG A 51 -2.41 -14.28 1.13
N GLY A 52 -1.56 -13.29 1.33
CA GLY A 52 -1.90 -11.89 1.08
C GLY A 52 -1.66 -11.52 -0.37
N TRP A 53 -2.47 -10.64 -0.96
CA TRP A 53 -2.32 -10.21 -2.35
C TRP A 53 -0.98 -9.47 -2.59
N GLY A 54 -0.46 -8.78 -1.58
CA GLY A 54 0.85 -8.14 -1.63
C GLY A 54 2.01 -9.14 -1.77
N GLN A 55 1.80 -10.43 -1.51
CA GLN A 55 2.79 -11.48 -1.79
C GLN A 55 2.89 -11.81 -3.27
N ALA A 56 1.78 -11.72 -4.00
CA ALA A 56 1.71 -11.99 -5.43
C ALA A 56 2.11 -10.77 -6.26
N LEU A 57 1.97 -9.56 -5.70
CA LEU A 57 2.24 -8.31 -6.41
C LEU A 57 3.62 -8.23 -7.10
N PRO A 58 4.74 -8.68 -6.49
CA PRO A 58 6.05 -8.57 -7.12
C PRO A 58 6.19 -9.31 -8.47
N THR A 59 5.35 -10.31 -8.76
CA THR A 59 5.45 -11.04 -10.03
C THR A 59 5.16 -10.15 -11.25
N TYR A 60 4.47 -9.04 -11.05
CA TYR A 60 4.01 -8.11 -12.09
C TYR A 60 4.93 -6.89 -12.31
N PHE A 61 6.01 -6.75 -11.52
CA PHE A 61 6.94 -5.62 -11.59
C PHE A 61 8.33 -6.05 -12.05
N ASN A 62 8.99 -5.20 -12.83
CA ASN A 62 10.37 -5.40 -13.25
C ASN A 62 11.36 -5.17 -12.08
N GLU A 63 12.63 -5.48 -12.33
CA GLU A 63 13.68 -5.41 -11.31
C GLU A 63 14.18 -3.99 -11.03
N GLU A 64 13.59 -2.95 -11.64
CA GLU A 64 13.94 -1.53 -11.39
C GLU A 64 13.12 -0.91 -10.24
N LEU A 65 12.26 -1.69 -9.59
CA LEU A 65 11.48 -1.28 -8.41
C LEU A 65 11.66 -2.29 -7.28
N LEU A 66 12.08 -1.82 -6.10
CA LEU A 66 12.06 -2.65 -4.89
C LEU A 66 10.64 -2.69 -4.34
N ILE A 67 10.20 -3.83 -3.81
CA ILE A 67 8.88 -3.96 -3.21
C ILE A 67 9.03 -4.48 -1.78
N GLU A 68 8.57 -3.68 -0.83
CA GLU A 68 8.59 -4.03 0.58
C GLU A 68 7.17 -4.11 1.13
N ASN A 69 6.73 -5.33 1.43
CA ASN A 69 5.40 -5.55 2.00
C ASN A 69 5.45 -5.54 3.53
N HIS A 70 5.01 -4.43 4.11
CA HIS A 70 4.93 -4.19 5.55
C HIS A 70 3.52 -4.39 6.12
N ALA A 71 2.57 -4.82 5.30
CA ALA A 71 1.24 -5.17 5.77
C ALA A 71 1.29 -6.30 6.80
N LYS A 72 0.37 -6.27 7.77
CA LYS A 72 0.41 -7.24 8.87
C LYS A 72 -0.99 -7.69 9.29
N ASN A 73 -1.13 -8.99 9.54
CA ASN A 73 -2.38 -9.62 9.94
C ASN A 73 -3.07 -8.87 11.09
N GLY A 74 -4.37 -8.62 10.94
CA GLY A 74 -5.21 -8.02 11.98
C GLY A 74 -4.97 -6.53 12.25
N ARG A 75 -4.15 -5.84 11.45
CA ARG A 75 -3.91 -4.41 11.66
C ARG A 75 -5.03 -3.57 11.04
N SER A 76 -5.49 -2.59 11.79
CA SER A 76 -6.21 -1.41 11.34
C SER A 76 -5.27 -0.22 11.19
N THR A 77 -5.75 0.90 10.64
CA THR A 77 -4.98 2.16 10.63
C THR A 77 -4.51 2.56 12.04
N ARG A 78 -5.40 2.47 13.04
CA ARG A 78 -5.11 2.77 14.45
C ARG A 78 -3.99 1.89 14.99
N SER A 79 -4.17 0.57 14.93
CA SER A 79 -3.20 -0.37 15.51
C SER A 79 -1.86 -0.36 14.77
N PHE A 80 -1.85 -0.06 13.46
CA PHE A 80 -0.63 0.05 12.67
C PHE A 80 0.22 1.25 13.12
N ILE A 81 -0.43 2.40 13.36
CA ILE A 81 0.22 3.58 13.92
C ILE A 81 0.66 3.33 15.37
N TYR A 82 -0.25 2.87 16.23
CA TYR A 82 0.02 2.65 17.65
C TYR A 82 1.19 1.70 17.91
N GLN A 83 1.38 0.69 17.06
CA GLN A 83 2.48 -0.28 17.16
C GLN A 83 3.79 0.22 16.53
N GLY A 84 3.88 1.48 16.10
CA GLY A 84 5.09 2.06 15.50
C GLY A 84 5.46 1.50 14.12
N ARG A 85 4.56 0.74 13.47
CA ARG A 85 4.82 0.12 12.16
C ARG A 85 4.90 1.15 11.04
N TRP A 86 4.13 2.21 11.17
CA TRP A 86 4.24 3.32 10.24
C TRP A 86 5.55 4.08 10.44
N ASP A 87 5.95 4.33 11.69
CA ASP A 87 7.19 5.06 11.99
C ASP A 87 8.43 4.34 11.45
N SER A 88 8.46 3.00 11.50
CA SER A 88 9.56 2.23 10.90
C SER A 88 9.68 2.44 9.39
N ILE A 89 8.57 2.68 8.68
CA ILE A 89 8.57 2.92 7.23
C ILE A 89 8.87 4.39 6.94
N TYR A 90 8.16 5.30 7.60
CA TYR A 90 8.33 6.75 7.44
C TYR A 90 9.78 7.21 7.59
N ASN A 91 10.52 6.60 8.53
CA ASN A 91 11.92 6.94 8.77
C ASN A 91 12.87 6.48 7.65
N GLN A 92 12.46 5.52 6.82
CA GLN A 92 13.25 4.97 5.71
C GLN A 92 12.90 5.56 4.35
N LEU A 93 11.69 6.12 4.19
CA LEU A 93 11.21 6.70 2.93
C LEU A 93 12.19 7.70 2.32
N GLN A 94 12.47 7.52 1.04
CA GLN A 94 13.26 8.38 0.18
C GLN A 94 12.40 9.11 -0.86
N PRO A 95 12.89 10.24 -1.41
CA PRO A 95 12.24 10.90 -2.54
C PRO A 95 12.06 9.96 -3.72
N GLY A 96 10.84 9.89 -4.27
CA GLY A 96 10.52 9.02 -5.40
C GLY A 96 9.99 7.63 -5.04
N ASP A 97 9.99 7.26 -3.76
CA ASP A 97 9.31 6.05 -3.28
C ASP A 97 7.79 6.14 -3.43
N PHE A 98 7.13 5.00 -3.32
CA PHE A 98 5.68 4.87 -3.37
C PHE A 98 5.16 4.19 -2.10
N VAL A 99 3.96 4.56 -1.65
CA VAL A 99 3.29 3.88 -0.54
C VAL A 99 1.86 3.50 -0.97
N LEU A 100 1.59 2.20 -1.13
CA LEU A 100 0.24 1.68 -1.29
C LEU A 100 -0.39 1.46 0.08
N ILE A 101 -1.54 2.09 0.32
CA ILE A 101 -2.19 2.13 1.63
C ILE A 101 -3.56 1.45 1.53
N GLN A 102 -3.70 0.25 2.10
CA GLN A 102 -4.98 -0.50 2.11
C GLN A 102 -5.38 -0.94 3.52
N PHE A 103 -6.38 -0.28 4.10
CA PHE A 103 -6.97 -0.64 5.39
C PHE A 103 -8.50 -0.56 5.32
N GLY A 104 -9.18 -1.03 6.38
CA GLY A 104 -10.64 -0.98 6.50
C GLY A 104 -11.26 -2.27 7.05
N HIS A 105 -10.62 -3.43 6.89
CA HIS A 105 -11.17 -4.69 7.41
C HIS A 105 -11.30 -4.68 8.93
N ASN A 106 -10.25 -4.22 9.61
CA ASN A 106 -10.15 -4.23 11.06
C ASN A 106 -10.63 -2.92 11.70
N ASP A 107 -10.59 -1.82 10.95
CA ASP A 107 -10.99 -0.49 11.42
C ASP A 107 -12.48 -0.45 11.82
N GLY A 108 -13.35 -1.16 11.08
CA GLY A 108 -14.78 -1.27 11.40
C GLY A 108 -15.15 -2.27 12.50
N SER A 109 -14.17 -2.91 13.15
CA SER A 109 -14.43 -3.94 14.16
C SER A 109 -14.72 -3.32 15.54
N ILE A 110 -15.89 -2.71 15.72
CA ILE A 110 -16.30 -1.99 16.95
C ILE A 110 -16.02 -2.79 18.24
N GLN A 111 -16.23 -4.10 18.21
CA GLN A 111 -16.04 -4.98 19.37
C GLN A 111 -14.56 -5.26 19.73
N LYS A 112 -13.61 -4.85 18.87
CA LYS A 112 -12.17 -5.02 19.07
C LYS A 112 -11.53 -3.65 19.22
N THR A 113 -11.62 -3.09 20.43
CA THR A 113 -11.25 -1.70 20.74
C THR A 113 -9.78 -1.38 20.41
N GLU A 114 -8.89 -2.37 20.41
CA GLU A 114 -7.48 -2.20 20.06
C GLU A 114 -7.24 -1.99 18.56
N ARG A 115 -8.23 -2.34 17.72
CA ARG A 115 -8.20 -2.19 16.26
C ARG A 115 -9.23 -1.18 15.75
N TYR A 116 -10.36 -1.06 16.44
CA TYR A 116 -11.45 -0.17 16.01
C TYR A 116 -10.95 1.26 15.83
N ALA A 117 -11.24 1.83 14.66
CA ALA A 117 -11.05 3.23 14.38
C ALA A 117 -12.41 3.80 13.96
N THR A 118 -12.87 4.81 14.68
CA THR A 118 -14.07 5.58 14.27
C THR A 118 -13.91 6.10 12.84
N PRO A 119 -14.99 6.39 12.11
CA PRO A 119 -14.92 7.02 10.79
C PRO A 119 -14.01 8.26 10.75
N GLU A 120 -14.04 9.07 11.81
CA GLU A 120 -13.22 10.26 11.97
C GLU A 120 -11.74 9.90 12.18
N GLU A 121 -11.44 8.99 13.10
CA GLU A 121 -10.06 8.51 13.35
C GLU A 121 -9.48 7.83 12.11
N TYR A 122 -10.28 7.03 11.39
CA TYR A 122 -9.86 6.36 10.17
C TYR A 122 -9.43 7.38 9.10
N GLN A 123 -10.27 8.39 8.84
CA GLN A 123 -9.92 9.47 7.90
C GLN A 123 -8.69 10.26 8.35
N TYR A 124 -8.59 10.56 9.65
CA TYR A 124 -7.42 11.22 10.21
C TYR A 124 -6.14 10.42 9.98
N ASN A 125 -6.18 9.10 10.25
CA ASN A 125 -5.04 8.21 10.07
C ASN A 125 -4.63 8.10 8.59
N LEU A 126 -5.58 7.99 7.67
CA LEU A 126 -5.29 8.00 6.23
C LEU A 126 -4.61 9.31 5.80
N LYS A 127 -5.10 10.45 6.29
CA LYS A 127 -4.48 11.77 6.03
C LYS A 127 -3.07 11.85 6.61
N LYS A 128 -2.82 11.27 7.80
CA LYS A 128 -1.48 11.18 8.38
C LYS A 128 -0.52 10.41 7.45
N PHE A 129 -0.88 9.21 7.00
CA PHE A 129 -0.05 8.44 6.08
C PHE A 129 0.26 9.23 4.80
N ILE A 130 -0.75 9.88 4.20
CA ILE A 130 -0.58 10.69 2.99
C ILE A 130 0.38 11.86 3.22
N ASN A 131 0.15 12.64 4.28
CA ASN A 131 0.91 13.86 4.55
C ASN A 131 2.37 13.53 4.88
N GLU A 132 2.61 12.47 5.65
CA GLU A 132 3.96 12.05 6.04
C GLU A 132 4.71 11.41 4.88
N THR A 133 4.02 10.64 4.02
CA THR A 133 4.60 10.16 2.75
C THR A 133 5.07 11.34 1.89
N ARG A 134 4.22 12.36 1.73
CA ARG A 134 4.56 13.58 0.96
C ARG A 134 5.69 14.39 1.59
N ALA A 135 5.77 14.45 2.91
CA ALA A 135 6.86 15.15 3.61
C ALA A 135 8.24 14.54 3.26
N LYS A 136 8.28 13.26 2.91
CA LYS A 136 9.47 12.54 2.43
C LYS A 136 9.67 12.61 0.91
N LYS A 137 8.83 13.37 0.20
CA LYS A 137 8.78 13.44 -1.27
C LYS A 137 8.51 12.07 -1.93
N ALA A 138 7.88 11.16 -1.19
CA ALA A 138 7.34 9.91 -1.70
C ALA A 138 5.88 10.11 -2.17
N ILE A 139 5.34 9.13 -2.90
CA ILE A 139 4.06 9.22 -3.59
C ILE A 139 3.05 8.29 -2.89
N PRO A 140 2.07 8.85 -2.15
CA PRO A 140 1.02 8.04 -1.54
C PRO A 140 -0.05 7.65 -2.56
N VAL A 141 -0.51 6.41 -2.46
CA VAL A 141 -1.62 5.87 -3.26
C VAL A 141 -2.56 5.14 -2.30
N LEU A 142 -3.84 5.54 -2.30
CA LEU A 142 -4.84 4.87 -1.49
C LEU A 142 -5.43 3.66 -2.23
N CYS A 143 -5.77 2.62 -1.49
CA CYS A 143 -6.54 1.49 -1.97
C CYS A 143 -7.81 1.39 -1.13
N THR A 144 -8.96 1.26 -1.77
CA THR A 144 -10.20 0.89 -1.05
C THR A 144 -10.03 -0.53 -0.46
N PRO A 145 -10.68 -0.88 0.66
CA PRO A 145 -10.54 -2.23 1.23
C PRO A 145 -11.15 -3.27 0.28
N ILE A 146 -10.45 -4.37 0.01
CA ILE A 146 -11.00 -5.49 -0.78
C ILE A 146 -12.24 -6.07 -0.09
N VAL A 147 -13.19 -6.58 -0.85
CA VAL A 147 -14.42 -7.18 -0.29
C VAL A 147 -14.17 -8.51 0.42
N ARG A 148 -15.02 -8.81 1.41
CA ARG A 148 -15.19 -10.17 1.92
C ARG A 148 -16.15 -10.93 1.03
N ARG A 149 -15.97 -12.25 0.93
CA ARG A 149 -16.93 -13.12 0.27
C ARG A 149 -18.19 -13.26 1.12
N LYS A 150 -19.29 -12.62 0.72
CA LYS A 150 -20.57 -12.74 1.42
C LYS A 150 -21.70 -12.72 0.42
N PHE A 151 -22.56 -13.73 0.49
CA PHE A 151 -23.73 -13.88 -0.37
C PHE A 151 -24.96 -14.18 0.51
N ASP A 152 -26.14 -13.75 0.09
CA ASP A 152 -27.42 -14.19 0.66
C ASP A 152 -27.83 -15.58 0.14
N GLU A 153 -29.01 -16.05 0.58
CA GLU A 153 -29.54 -17.37 0.21
C GLU A 153 -29.87 -17.46 -1.29
N GLU A 154 -30.17 -16.32 -1.93
CA GLU A 154 -30.43 -16.18 -3.36
C GLU A 154 -29.14 -16.04 -4.19
N GLY A 155 -27.96 -16.05 -3.56
CA GLY A 155 -26.67 -15.97 -4.24
C GLY A 155 -26.25 -14.55 -4.65
N LYS A 156 -26.89 -13.52 -4.11
CA LYS A 156 -26.54 -12.11 -4.36
C LYS A 156 -25.49 -11.63 -3.36
N TYR A 157 -24.49 -10.90 -3.85
CA TYR A 157 -23.42 -10.36 -3.02
C TYR A 157 -23.95 -9.39 -1.95
N MET A 158 -23.41 -9.49 -0.73
CA MET A 158 -23.75 -8.64 0.40
C MET A 158 -22.55 -7.83 0.89
N GLU A 159 -22.75 -6.52 1.08
CA GLU A 159 -21.69 -5.62 1.56
C GLU A 159 -21.29 -5.90 3.02
N SER A 160 -19.99 -5.73 3.33
CA SER A 160 -19.43 -6.02 4.66
C SER A 160 -18.57 -4.92 5.25
N HIS A 161 -18.24 -3.87 4.48
CA HIS A 161 -17.29 -2.83 4.89
C HIS A 161 -17.96 -1.50 5.22
N GLY A 162 -19.29 -1.41 5.14
CA GLY A 162 -20.04 -0.21 5.52
C GLY A 162 -19.53 1.05 4.80
N GLU A 163 -19.26 2.10 5.56
CA GLU A 163 -18.84 3.40 5.03
C GLU A 163 -17.35 3.49 4.63
N TYR A 164 -16.49 2.59 5.11
CA TYR A 164 -15.04 2.71 4.98
C TYR A 164 -14.54 2.86 3.52
N PRO A 165 -15.05 2.12 2.51
CA PRO A 165 -14.66 2.35 1.12
C PRO A 165 -14.94 3.78 0.64
N ASN A 166 -16.06 4.37 1.06
CA ASN A 166 -16.41 5.74 0.70
C ASN A 166 -15.53 6.75 1.43
N LEU A 167 -15.16 6.50 2.68
CA LEU A 167 -14.21 7.34 3.41
C LEU A 167 -12.84 7.39 2.71
N VAL A 168 -12.35 6.25 2.21
CA VAL A 168 -11.11 6.21 1.39
C VAL A 168 -11.24 7.13 0.18
N ARG A 169 -12.34 7.02 -0.58
CA ARG A 169 -12.59 7.87 -1.77
C ARG A 169 -12.68 9.35 -1.41
N GLN A 170 -13.34 9.69 -0.31
CA GLN A 170 -13.47 11.06 0.17
C GLN A 170 -12.10 11.65 0.56
N VAL A 171 -11.29 10.91 1.33
CA VAL A 171 -9.93 11.33 1.69
C VAL A 171 -9.07 11.47 0.44
N ALA A 172 -9.14 10.51 -0.49
CA ALA A 172 -8.39 10.56 -1.73
C ALA A 172 -8.69 11.82 -2.54
N LYS A 173 -9.98 12.15 -2.69
CA LYS A 173 -10.45 13.36 -3.37
C LYS A 173 -9.98 14.64 -2.65
N GLN A 174 -10.14 14.71 -1.33
CA GLN A 174 -9.73 15.87 -0.53
C GLN A 174 -8.22 16.12 -0.60
N ALA A 175 -7.43 15.04 -0.56
CA ALA A 175 -5.98 15.11 -0.57
C ALA A 175 -5.38 15.14 -1.98
N ASN A 176 -6.20 14.98 -3.03
CA ASN A 176 -5.76 14.80 -4.42
C ASN A 176 -4.67 13.72 -4.55
N VAL A 177 -4.99 12.50 -4.12
CA VAL A 177 -4.13 11.31 -4.29
C VAL A 177 -4.84 10.27 -5.16
N PRO A 178 -4.10 9.46 -5.95
CA PRO A 178 -4.70 8.35 -6.68
C PRO A 178 -5.39 7.35 -5.75
N VAL A 179 -6.47 6.75 -6.23
CA VAL A 179 -7.18 5.67 -5.53
C VAL A 179 -7.33 4.44 -6.43
N LEU A 180 -6.83 3.29 -5.96
CA LEU A 180 -7.09 1.99 -6.55
C LEU A 180 -8.45 1.49 -6.02
N GLU A 181 -9.40 1.29 -6.93
CA GLU A 181 -10.78 0.87 -6.66
C GLU A 181 -10.87 -0.65 -6.45
N MET A 182 -10.03 -1.16 -5.54
CA MET A 182 -9.98 -2.57 -5.17
C MET A 182 -11.34 -3.11 -4.70
N HIS A 183 -12.08 -2.35 -3.89
CA HIS A 183 -13.41 -2.73 -3.38
C HIS A 183 -14.41 -2.98 -4.52
N LEU A 184 -14.56 -2.00 -5.42
CA LEU A 184 -15.50 -2.09 -6.55
C LEU A 184 -15.14 -3.25 -7.48
N LYS A 185 -13.85 -3.37 -7.82
CA LYS A 185 -13.37 -4.37 -8.80
C LYS A 185 -13.39 -5.79 -8.23
N SER A 186 -13.03 -5.96 -6.96
CA SER A 186 -13.11 -7.26 -6.30
C SER A 186 -14.57 -7.69 -6.08
N ARG A 187 -15.46 -6.76 -5.73
CA ARG A 187 -16.92 -7.02 -5.72
C ARG A 187 -17.41 -7.53 -7.06
N TYR A 188 -17.09 -6.82 -8.14
CA TYR A 188 -17.51 -7.20 -9.49
C TYR A 188 -16.99 -8.60 -9.87
N LEU A 189 -15.76 -8.94 -9.48
CA LEU A 189 -15.22 -10.28 -9.67
C LEU A 189 -16.05 -11.34 -8.92
N LEU A 190 -16.44 -11.08 -7.66
CA LEU A 190 -17.28 -12.01 -6.90
C LEU A 190 -18.67 -12.15 -7.50
N GLU A 191 -19.30 -11.05 -7.91
CA GLU A 191 -20.62 -11.06 -8.55
C GLU A 191 -20.59 -11.83 -9.88
N LYS A 192 -19.49 -11.70 -10.66
CA LYS A 192 -19.31 -12.44 -11.91
C LYS A 192 -19.11 -13.94 -11.69
N LEU A 193 -18.38 -14.33 -10.65
CA LEU A 193 -18.13 -15.73 -10.32
C LEU A 193 -19.33 -16.37 -9.62
N GLY A 194 -20.08 -15.61 -8.84
CA GLY A 194 -21.15 -16.15 -7.99
C GLY A 194 -20.59 -16.83 -6.72
N SER A 195 -21.50 -17.39 -5.92
CA SER A 195 -21.15 -17.97 -4.62
C SER A 195 -20.19 -19.14 -4.76
N GLU A 196 -20.46 -20.12 -5.62
CA GLU A 196 -19.71 -21.38 -5.62
C GLU A 196 -18.30 -21.23 -6.19
N GLU A 197 -18.16 -20.65 -7.38
CA GLU A 197 -16.88 -20.50 -8.06
C GLU A 197 -15.95 -19.53 -7.32
N SER A 198 -16.51 -18.51 -6.65
CA SER A 198 -15.71 -17.57 -5.86
C SER A 198 -15.03 -18.20 -4.64
N LYS A 199 -15.46 -19.39 -4.18
CA LYS A 199 -14.80 -20.12 -3.09
C LYS A 199 -13.32 -20.37 -3.38
N ALA A 200 -12.96 -20.59 -4.65
CA ALA A 200 -11.59 -20.82 -5.08
C ALA A 200 -10.66 -19.61 -4.83
N LEU A 201 -11.20 -18.41 -4.66
CA LEU A 201 -10.42 -17.20 -4.35
C LEU A 201 -10.13 -17.04 -2.85
N TYR A 202 -10.82 -17.77 -1.98
CA TYR A 202 -10.69 -17.67 -0.53
C TYR A 202 -10.25 -19.00 0.06
N LEU A 203 -9.98 -19.05 1.37
CA LEU A 203 -9.62 -20.30 2.03
C LEU A 203 -10.86 -21.15 2.34
N HIS A 204 -11.30 -21.88 1.32
CA HIS A 204 -12.29 -22.95 1.44
C HIS A 204 -11.56 -24.28 1.22
N ILE A 205 -11.12 -24.87 2.32
CA ILE A 205 -10.30 -26.09 2.37
C ILE A 205 -11.18 -27.21 2.94
N PRO A 206 -11.47 -28.27 2.17
CA PRO A 206 -12.19 -29.42 2.68
C PRO A 206 -11.43 -30.12 3.81
N GLN A 207 -12.17 -30.82 4.68
CA GLN A 207 -11.59 -31.70 5.69
C GLN A 207 -10.58 -32.67 5.08
N GLN A 208 -9.54 -33.01 5.84
CA GLN A 208 -8.51 -33.99 5.46
C GLN A 208 -7.71 -33.63 4.18
N THR A 209 -7.80 -32.39 3.68
CA THR A 209 -7.02 -31.95 2.52
C THR A 209 -5.57 -31.61 2.89
N ILE A 210 -5.35 -31.10 4.11
CA ILE A 210 -4.04 -30.67 4.60
C ILE A 210 -3.88 -31.18 6.02
N ASP A 211 -2.78 -31.89 6.31
CA ASP A 211 -2.52 -32.50 7.62
C ASP A 211 -2.54 -31.50 8.78
N SER A 212 -2.09 -30.26 8.54
CA SER A 212 -2.11 -29.19 9.54
C SER A 212 -3.49 -28.58 9.79
N LEU A 213 -4.50 -28.91 8.97
CA LEU A 213 -5.88 -28.46 9.05
C LEU A 213 -6.84 -29.65 8.84
N PRO A 214 -6.85 -30.64 9.76
CA PRO A 214 -7.62 -31.88 9.57
C PRO A 214 -9.13 -31.62 9.46
N ASP A 215 -9.64 -30.61 10.17
CA ASP A 215 -11.05 -30.20 10.15
C ASP A 215 -11.42 -29.31 8.95
N GLY A 216 -10.47 -29.04 8.05
CA GLY A 216 -10.64 -28.10 6.96
C GLY A 216 -10.71 -26.65 7.45
N LEU A 217 -11.07 -25.74 6.54
CA LEU A 217 -11.20 -24.32 6.82
C LEU A 217 -12.23 -23.70 5.90
N THR A 218 -13.13 -22.88 6.44
CA THR A 218 -14.00 -22.01 5.65
C THR A 218 -13.79 -20.58 6.10
N ASP A 219 -13.05 -19.82 5.30
CA ASP A 219 -12.74 -18.42 5.50
C ASP A 219 -13.20 -17.61 4.29
N ASN A 220 -13.88 -16.51 4.53
CA ASN A 220 -14.43 -15.61 3.51
C ASN A 220 -13.72 -14.25 3.46
N THR A 221 -12.61 -14.10 4.16
CA THR A 221 -11.79 -12.88 4.21
C THR A 221 -10.40 -13.15 3.62
N HIS A 222 -9.80 -14.29 3.95
CA HIS A 222 -8.42 -14.57 3.57
C HIS A 222 -8.31 -15.40 2.30
N PHE A 223 -7.27 -15.11 1.51
CA PHE A 223 -7.16 -15.61 0.15
C PHE A 223 -6.39 -16.93 0.04
N SER A 224 -6.81 -17.73 -0.93
CA SER A 224 -5.97 -18.75 -1.54
C SER A 224 -4.86 -18.09 -2.39
N GLU A 225 -3.97 -18.91 -2.96
CA GLU A 225 -2.97 -18.42 -3.92
C GLU A 225 -3.60 -17.80 -5.17
N LEU A 226 -4.64 -18.45 -5.72
CA LEU A 226 -5.42 -17.92 -6.84
C LEU A 226 -6.07 -16.58 -6.47
N GLY A 227 -6.63 -16.47 -5.26
CA GLY A 227 -7.23 -15.24 -4.77
C GLY A 227 -6.21 -14.10 -4.65
N ALA A 228 -5.05 -14.37 -4.05
CA ALA A 228 -3.99 -13.37 -3.92
C ALA A 228 -3.51 -12.84 -5.28
N HIS A 229 -3.31 -13.72 -6.27
CA HIS A 229 -2.99 -13.30 -7.64
C HIS A 229 -4.13 -12.53 -8.31
N SER A 230 -5.38 -12.93 -8.11
CA SER A 230 -6.54 -12.23 -8.68
C SER A 230 -6.66 -10.81 -8.15
N MET A 231 -6.46 -10.62 -6.84
CA MET A 231 -6.47 -9.30 -6.22
C MET A 231 -5.24 -8.47 -6.61
N ALA A 232 -4.05 -9.07 -6.70
CA ALA A 232 -2.86 -8.40 -7.19
C ALA A 232 -3.04 -7.90 -8.64
N LYS A 233 -3.66 -8.71 -9.50
CA LYS A 233 -3.98 -8.31 -10.87
C LYS A 233 -4.93 -7.11 -10.92
N ILE A 234 -5.96 -7.07 -10.08
CA ILE A 234 -6.83 -5.89 -9.96
C ILE A 234 -6.02 -4.64 -9.60
N ALA A 235 -5.13 -4.74 -8.61
CA ALA A 235 -4.24 -3.64 -8.22
C ALA A 235 -3.36 -3.18 -9.39
N VAL A 236 -2.76 -4.12 -10.12
CA VAL A 236 -1.90 -3.83 -11.28
C VAL A 236 -2.66 -3.11 -12.39
N ASP A 237 -3.88 -3.55 -12.69
CA ASP A 237 -4.72 -2.92 -13.71
C ASP A 237 -5.10 -1.49 -13.30
N GLU A 238 -5.43 -1.26 -12.02
CA GLU A 238 -5.69 0.08 -11.49
C GLU A 238 -4.43 0.96 -11.46
N ILE A 239 -3.25 0.41 -11.13
CA ILE A 239 -1.97 1.13 -11.15
C ILE A 239 -1.64 1.61 -12.56
N ARG A 240 -1.82 0.74 -13.56
CA ARG A 240 -1.57 1.06 -14.97
C ARG A 240 -2.38 2.27 -15.44
N GLU A 241 -3.63 2.37 -15.01
CA GLU A 241 -4.52 3.46 -15.38
C GLU A 241 -4.30 4.74 -14.57
N LYS A 242 -4.03 4.62 -13.27
CA LYS A 242 -4.17 5.74 -12.32
C LYS A 242 -2.85 6.24 -11.73
N VAL A 243 -1.77 5.47 -11.86
CA VAL A 243 -0.46 5.82 -11.27
C VAL A 243 0.65 5.67 -12.32
N PRO A 244 0.71 6.53 -13.37
CA PRO A 244 1.67 6.39 -14.46
C PRO A 244 3.15 6.32 -13.99
N GLN A 245 3.47 7.02 -12.91
CA GLN A 245 4.81 7.02 -12.33
C GLN A 245 5.24 5.65 -11.76
N LEU A 246 4.29 4.86 -11.26
CA LEU A 246 4.50 3.50 -10.80
C LEU A 246 4.33 2.48 -11.94
N ALA A 247 3.43 2.76 -12.89
CA ALA A 247 3.13 1.89 -14.02
C ALA A 247 4.34 1.62 -14.93
N LYS A 248 5.33 2.54 -14.97
CA LYS A 248 6.58 2.35 -15.73
C LYS A 248 7.42 1.14 -15.27
N PHE A 249 7.16 0.66 -14.06
CA PHE A 249 7.85 -0.50 -13.48
C PHE A 249 7.07 -1.81 -13.68
N LEU A 250 5.89 -1.78 -14.30
CA LEU A 250 5.16 -3.00 -14.63
C LEU A 250 5.85 -3.75 -15.78
N LYS A 251 5.75 -5.09 -15.76
CA LYS A 251 6.17 -5.95 -16.88
C LYS A 251 5.18 -5.92 -18.04
#